data_AF-A0A7R9RXW9-F1
#
_entry.id   AF-A0A7R9RXW9-F1
#
_cell.length_a   1.000
_cell.length_b   1.000
_cell.length_c   1.000
_cell.angle_alpha   90.00
_cell.angle_beta   90.00
_cell.angle_gamma   90.00
#
_symmetry.space_group_name_H-M   'P 1'
#
loop_
_entity.id
_entity.type
_entity.pdbx_description
1 polymer ?
#
loop_
_entity_poly.entity_id
_entity_poly.type
_entity_poly.pdbx_seq_one_letter_code
_entity_poly.pdbx_strand_id
1 'polypeptide(L)'
;GPAGSRDLLDRGTYWIEGPTGSRDLLDQGTFWIEGPSGSRDLLDRGTYWIEGPSGSRDLLDRGTCWIKGPAGSRDLLDQGTCW
;
A
#
# COMPACT_ATOMS: atom_id res chain seq x y z
N GLY A 1 5.24 -5.06 -20.26
CA GLY A 1 5.23 -4.00 -19.22
C GLY A 1 4.33 -4.47 -18.10
N PRO A 2 4.51 -4.04 -16.84
CA PRO A 2 3.51 -4.35 -15.81
C PRO A 2 2.25 -3.55 -16.20
N ALA A 3 1.23 -4.09 -16.88
CA ALA A 3 0.35 -5.24 -16.63
C ALA A 3 -0.56 -5.01 -15.40
N GLY A 4 -1.53 -4.11 -15.55
CA GLY A 4 -2.78 -4.08 -14.77
C GLY A 4 -2.85 -3.09 -13.60
N SER A 5 -4.08 -2.70 -13.27
CA SER A 5 -4.47 -2.22 -11.94
C SER A 5 -4.86 -3.42 -11.07
N ARG A 6 -4.67 -3.30 -9.75
CA ARG A 6 -5.18 -4.26 -8.77
C ARG A 6 -5.98 -3.52 -7.73
N ASP A 7 -7.25 -3.89 -7.63
CA ASP A 7 -8.18 -3.32 -6.65
C ASP A 7 -8.52 -4.42 -5.65
N LEU A 8 -8.35 -4.14 -4.36
CA LEU A 8 -8.50 -5.14 -3.31
C LEU A 8 -9.22 -4.54 -2.11
N LEU A 9 -10.23 -5.26 -1.63
CA LEU A 9 -10.96 -5.00 -0.40
C LEU A 9 -10.76 -6.19 0.52
N ASP A 10 -10.11 -5.99 1.66
CA ASP A 10 -9.85 -7.06 2.62
C ASP A 10 -10.34 -6.71 4.04
N ARG A 11 -10.68 -7.77 4.78
CA ARG A 11 -10.99 -7.76 6.21
C ARG A 11 -10.22 -8.84 6.98
N GLY A 12 -9.31 -9.55 6.31
CA GLY A 12 -8.56 -10.68 6.84
C GLY A 12 -7.06 -10.42 6.80
N THR A 13 -6.30 -11.42 6.37
CA THR A 13 -4.86 -11.28 6.16
C THR A 13 -4.55 -11.59 4.71
N TYR A 14 -3.87 -10.68 4.03
CA TYR A 14 -3.55 -10.82 2.62
C TYR A 14 -2.11 -10.41 2.30
N TRP A 15 -1.53 -11.09 1.30
CA TRP A 15 -0.18 -10.81 0.81
C TRP A 15 -0.17 -10.62 -0.71
N ILE A 16 0.28 -9.46 -1.20
CA ILE A 16 0.56 -9.22 -2.62
C ILE A 16 2.08 -9.22 -2.84
N GLU A 17 2.52 -10.01 -3.82
CA GLU A 17 3.88 -9.94 -4.37
C GLU A 17 3.89 -9.51 -5.84
N GLY A 18 4.99 -8.87 -6.26
CA GLY A 18 5.35 -8.64 -7.66
C GLY A 18 5.09 -7.22 -8.19
N PRO A 19 5.58 -6.91 -9.41
CA PRO A 19 5.40 -5.61 -10.04
C PRO A 19 3.95 -5.38 -10.47
N THR A 20 3.46 -4.15 -10.36
CA THR A 20 2.15 -3.73 -10.91
C THR A 20 2.20 -2.27 -11.38
N GLY A 21 1.26 -1.90 -12.26
CA GLY A 21 1.10 -0.52 -12.69
C GLY A 21 0.52 0.35 -11.57
N SER A 22 -0.67 -0.02 -11.09
CA SER A 22 -1.34 0.63 -9.95
C SER A 22 -1.82 -0.40 -8.92
N ARG A 23 -2.03 0.05 -7.69
CA ARG A 23 -2.70 -0.69 -6.61
C ARG A 23 -3.65 0.26 -5.90
N ASP A 24 -4.92 -0.11 -5.82
CA ASP A 24 -5.91 0.59 -5.01
C ASP A 24 -6.41 -0.39 -3.94
N LEU A 25 -6.22 -0.02 -2.68
CA LEU A 25 -6.36 -0.95 -1.56
C LEU A 25 -7.19 -0.35 -0.44
N LEU A 26 -8.20 -1.10 -0.02
CA LEU A 26 -8.99 -0.81 1.15
C LEU A 26 -8.88 -1.97 2.14
N ASP A 27 -8.21 -1.75 3.27
CA ASP A 27 -7.99 -2.78 4.28
C ASP A 27 -8.58 -2.39 5.65
N GLN A 28 -9.04 -3.42 6.36
CA GLN A 28 -9.47 -3.36 7.76
C GLN A 28 -8.80 -4.46 8.61
N GLY A 29 -7.85 -5.20 8.03
CA GLY A 29 -7.21 -6.38 8.59
C GLY A 29 -5.69 -6.25 8.66
N THR A 30 -4.97 -7.22 8.13
CA THR A 30 -3.50 -7.17 8.06
C THR A 30 -3.02 -7.40 6.63
N PHE A 31 -2.28 -6.44 6.11
CA PHE A 31 -1.89 -6.44 4.70
C PHE A 31 -0.39 -6.34 4.49
N TRP A 32 0.13 -7.10 3.53
CA TRP A 32 1.51 -6.97 3.10
C TRP A 32 1.63 -6.80 1.59
N ILE A 33 2.48 -5.86 1.17
CA ILE A 33 2.79 -5.58 -0.23
C ILE A 33 4.28 -5.65 -0.42
N GLU A 34 4.71 -6.47 -1.37
CA GLU A 34 6.10 -6.50 -1.82
C GLU A 34 6.19 -6.27 -3.34
N GLY A 35 7.16 -5.43 -3.73
CA GLY A 35 7.55 -5.22 -5.12
C GLY A 35 7.37 -3.79 -5.61
N PRO A 36 7.81 -3.47 -6.84
CA PRO A 36 7.67 -2.12 -7.39
C PRO A 36 6.21 -1.83 -7.80
N SER A 37 5.81 -0.56 -7.72
CA SER A 37 4.53 -0.07 -8.22
C SER A 37 4.72 1.26 -8.96
N GLY A 38 3.93 1.51 -10.00
CA GLY A 38 3.84 2.86 -10.58
C GLY A 38 3.13 3.80 -9.62
N SER A 39 1.93 3.42 -9.20
CA SER A 39 1.13 4.12 -8.17
C SER A 39 0.64 3.16 -7.08
N ARG A 40 0.34 3.71 -5.91
CA ARG A 40 -0.35 3.03 -4.80
C ARG A 40 -1.32 4.02 -4.17
N ASP A 41 -2.60 3.68 -4.13
CA ASP A 41 -3.61 4.32 -3.30
C ASP A 41 -4.05 3.32 -2.22
N LEU A 42 -3.96 3.74 -0.96
CA LEU A 42 -4.14 2.87 0.19
C LEU A 42 -4.98 3.57 1.24
N LEU A 43 -6.10 2.95 1.59
CA LEU A 43 -6.95 3.31 2.71
C LEU A 43 -6.95 2.16 3.70
N ASP A 44 -6.30 2.35 4.84
CA ASP A 44 -6.21 1.33 5.88
C ASP A 44 -6.82 1.76 7.22
N ARG A 45 -7.38 0.79 7.93
CA ARG A 45 -7.82 0.89 9.33
C ARG A 45 -7.24 -0.22 10.22
N GLY A 46 -6.36 -1.05 9.69
CA GLY A 46 -5.80 -2.24 10.31
C GLY A 46 -4.28 -2.13 10.49
N THR A 47 -3.54 -3.08 9.93
CA THR A 47 -2.08 -3.06 9.95
C THR A 47 -1.52 -3.39 8.59
N TYR A 48 -0.76 -2.49 7.96
CA TYR A 48 -0.15 -2.77 6.66
C TYR A 48 1.36 -2.58 6.60
N TRP A 49 2.00 -3.35 5.73
CA TRP A 49 3.42 -3.25 5.41
C TRP A 49 3.62 -3.14 3.90
N ILE A 50 4.39 -2.14 3.48
CA ILE A 50 4.75 -1.92 2.08
C ILE A 50 6.27 -1.97 1.95
N GLU A 51 6.76 -2.87 1.10
CA GLU A 51 8.15 -2.94 0.70
C GLU A 51 8.30 -2.77 -0.82
N GLY A 52 9.22 -1.88 -1.20
CA GLY A 52 9.64 -1.70 -2.59
C GLY A 52 9.32 -0.31 -3.16
N PRO A 53 9.96 0.06 -4.28
CA PRO A 53 9.86 1.42 -4.81
C PRO A 53 8.44 1.73 -5.34
N SER A 54 8.08 3.00 -5.32
CA SER A 54 6.85 3.51 -5.94
C SER A 54 7.12 4.76 -6.77
N GLY A 55 6.40 4.96 -7.88
CA GLY A 55 6.35 6.28 -8.51
C GLY A 55 5.61 7.28 -7.60
N SER A 56 4.37 6.92 -7.23
CA SER A 56 3.54 7.66 -6.27
C SER A 56 3.02 6.76 -5.15
N ARG A 57 2.71 7.35 -3.99
CA ARG A 57 1.97 6.73 -2.89
C ARG A 57 1.00 7.76 -2.31
N ASP A 58 -0.28 7.45 -2.34
CA ASP A 58 -1.31 8.13 -1.57
C ASP A 58 -1.81 7.17 -0.49
N LEU A 59 -1.69 7.60 0.77
CA LEU A 59 -1.93 6.74 1.94
C LEU A 59 -2.81 7.48 2.93
N LEU A 60 -3.95 6.88 3.26
CA LEU A 60 -4.83 7.28 4.33
C LEU A 60 -4.89 6.16 5.36
N ASP A 61 -4.15 6.32 6.46
CA ASP A 61 -4.04 5.33 7.52
C ASP A 61 -4.77 5.78 8.79
N ARG A 62 -5.47 4.84 9.43
CA ARG A 62 -6.04 5.00 10.78
C ARG A 62 -5.59 3.89 11.74
N GLY A 63 -4.65 3.05 11.32
CA GLY A 63 -4.17 1.86 12.00
C GLY A 63 -2.68 1.94 12.27
N THR A 64 -1.94 0.92 11.86
CA THR A 64 -0.47 0.88 11.98
C THR A 64 0.14 0.56 10.65
N CYS A 65 1.15 1.34 10.24
CA CYS A 65 1.83 1.05 9.01
C CYS A 65 3.35 1.05 9.07
N TRP A 66 3.93 0.30 8.12
CA TRP A 66 5.34 0.29 7.83
C TRP A 66 5.59 0.45 6.33
N ILE A 67 6.37 1.46 5.97
CA ILE A 67 6.62 1.78 4.57
C ILE A 67 8.12 1.85 4.29
N LYS A 68 8.61 0.85 3.57
CA LYS A 68 10.01 0.73 3.20
C LYS A 68 10.23 0.92 1.70
N GLY A 69 11.33 1.61 1.38
CA GLY A 69 11.77 1.86 0.00
C GLY A 69 11.31 3.21 -0.56
N PRO A 70 11.98 3.71 -1.61
CA PRO A 70 11.80 5.07 -2.11
C PRO A 70 10.44 5.27 -2.77
N ALA A 71 9.94 6.51 -2.75
CA ALA A 71 8.86 6.92 -3.62
C ALA A 71 9.17 8.27 -4.26
N GLY A 72 8.79 8.45 -5.52
CA GLY A 72 8.95 9.73 -6.22
C GLY A 72 8.06 10.82 -5.63
N SER A 73 6.83 10.46 -5.28
CA SER A 73 5.89 11.29 -4.51
C SER A 73 5.27 10.49 -3.37
N ARG A 74 4.94 11.18 -2.28
CA ARG A 74 4.17 10.64 -1.14
C ARG A 74 3.20 11.68 -0.62
N ASP A 75 1.92 11.34 -0.61
CA ASP A 75 0.93 11.96 0.26
C ASP A 75 0.55 10.95 1.35
N LEU A 76 0.64 11.38 2.61
CA LEU A 76 0.37 10.55 3.76
C LEU A 76 -0.49 11.33 4.74
N LEU A 77 -1.72 10.87 4.91
CA LEU A 77 -2.62 11.30 5.96
C LEU A 77 -2.79 10.16 6.96
N ASP A 78 -2.11 10.27 8.09
CA ASP A 78 -2.14 9.27 9.14
C ASP A 78 -2.86 9.79 10.40
N GLN A 79 -3.80 9.00 10.90
CA GLN A 79 -4.42 9.17 12.22
C GLN A 79 -4.04 8.06 13.21
N GLY A 80 -3.20 7.12 12.78
CA GLY A 80 -2.65 5.99 13.51
C GLY A 80 -1.16 6.13 13.78
N THR A 81 -0.38 5.10 13.45
CA THR A 81 1.08 5.09 13.66
C THR A 81 1.81 4.57 12.42
N CYS A 82 2.48 5.48 11.72
CA CYS A 82 3.34 5.16 10.57
C CYS A 82 4.84 5.11 10.90
N TRP A 83 5.53 4.12 10.33
CA TRP A 83 6.99 3.95 10.39
C TRP A 83 7.64 3.87 9.00
#